data_AF-A0A0V7ZG40-F1
#
_entry.id   AF-A0A0V7ZG40-F1
#
_cell.length_a   1.000
_cell.length_b   1.000
_cell.length_c   1.000
_cell.angle_alpha   90.00
_cell.angle_beta   90.00
_cell.angle_gamma   90.00
#
_symmetry.space_group_name_H-M   'P 1'
#
loop_
_entity.id
_entity.type
_entity.pdbx_description
1 polymer ?
#
loop_
_entity_poly.entity_id
_entity_poly.type
_entity_poly.pdbx_seq_one_letter_code
_entity_poly.pdbx_strand_id
1 'polypeptide(L)'
;MQVQAHTIDTLLENNSIYMDYNISREKLSKMLNCSRAYIQKLAKIAFILPDYKKECPQMSNGGLDTTRPLTPYQVWAISRVRNLMAYYCNAEMTKQCIRNNRPLFSKQRFDQIMTVFNEVKPQSA
;
A
#
# COMPACT_ATOMS: atom_id res chain seq x y z
N MET A 1 22.39 -0.45 10.61
CA MET A 1 22.34 -0.63 9.14
C MET A 1 21.35 0.37 8.55
N GLN A 2 21.83 1.49 8.00
CA GLN A 2 21.00 2.39 7.20
C GLN A 2 20.94 1.81 5.79
N VAL A 3 19.82 1.15 5.45
CA VAL A 3 19.53 0.84 4.05
C VAL A 3 19.30 2.19 3.36
N GLN A 4 20.07 2.49 2.33
CA GLN A 4 20.01 3.77 1.62
C GLN A 4 18.59 3.97 1.08
N ALA A 5 17.95 5.09 1.45
CA ALA A 5 16.55 5.39 1.11
C ALA A 5 16.28 5.29 -0.40
N HIS A 6 17.29 5.54 -1.23
CA HIS A 6 17.24 5.41 -2.68
C HIS A 6 16.94 3.97 -3.14
N THR A 7 17.55 2.94 -2.54
CA THR A 7 17.28 1.53 -2.89
C THR A 7 15.84 1.13 -2.56
N ILE A 8 15.31 1.65 -1.45
CA ILE A 8 13.93 1.39 -1.04
C ILE A 8 12.96 2.06 -1.99
N ASP A 9 13.20 3.31 -2.39
CA ASP A 9 12.32 4.01 -3.33
C ASP A 9 12.21 3.28 -4.68
N THR A 10 13.35 2.89 -5.27
CA THR A 10 13.39 2.11 -6.51
C THR A 10 12.69 0.75 -6.39
N LEU A 11 12.88 0.05 -5.26
CA LEU A 11 12.20 -1.22 -4.98
C LEU A 11 10.67 -1.04 -4.95
N LEU A 12 10.21 0.06 -4.33
CA LEU A 12 8.80 0.36 -4.17
C LEU A 12 8.16 0.77 -5.50
N GLU A 13 8.81 1.60 -6.31
CA GLU A 13 8.23 2.07 -7.58
C GLU A 13 8.05 0.95 -8.61
N ASN A 14 9.01 0.05 -8.75
CA ASN A 14 8.97 -0.99 -9.78
C ASN A 14 7.93 -2.10 -9.54
N ASN A 15 7.49 -2.31 -8.30
CA ASN A 15 6.64 -3.45 -7.93
C ASN A 15 5.33 -3.04 -7.25
N SER A 16 4.99 -1.74 -7.22
CA SER A 16 3.73 -1.27 -6.65
C SER A 16 2.57 -1.48 -7.60
N ILE A 17 1.39 -1.73 -7.03
CA ILE A 17 0.14 -1.78 -7.79
C ILE A 17 -0.47 -0.38 -7.82
N TYR A 18 -0.85 0.03 -9.03
CA TYR A 18 -1.48 1.31 -9.31
C TYR A 18 -2.86 1.03 -9.89
N MET A 19 -3.90 1.65 -9.32
CA MET A 19 -5.29 1.47 -9.72
C MET A 19 -6.03 2.79 -9.61
N ASP A 20 -7.08 2.93 -10.42
CA ASP A 20 -7.98 4.08 -10.50
C ASP A 20 -9.37 3.80 -9.90
N TYR A 21 -9.65 2.56 -9.49
CA TYR A 21 -10.94 2.15 -8.94
C TYR A 21 -10.81 1.35 -7.63
N ASN A 22 -11.89 1.34 -6.85
CA ASN A 22 -11.96 0.61 -5.59
C ASN A 22 -12.12 -0.90 -5.84
N ILE A 23 -11.44 -1.75 -5.05
CA ILE A 23 -11.50 -3.21 -5.20
C ILE A 23 -11.72 -3.94 -3.88
N SER A 24 -12.40 -5.09 -3.93
CA SER A 24 -12.50 -5.95 -2.74
C SER A 24 -11.15 -6.60 -2.41
N ARG A 25 -10.94 -6.92 -1.13
CA ARG A 25 -9.75 -7.66 -0.67
C ARG A 25 -9.61 -9.03 -1.35
N GLU A 26 -10.72 -9.63 -1.75
CA GLU A 26 -10.71 -10.89 -2.49
C GLU A 26 -10.22 -10.71 -3.92
N LYS A 27 -10.64 -9.64 -4.60
CA LYS A 27 -10.11 -9.32 -5.93
C LYS A 27 -8.62 -9.02 -5.84
N LEU A 28 -8.19 -8.25 -4.83
CA LEU A 28 -6.78 -7.99 -4.57
C LEU A 28 -5.98 -9.28 -4.31
N SER A 29 -6.51 -10.21 -3.51
CA SER A 29 -5.83 -11.47 -3.20
C SER A 29 -5.62 -12.33 -4.46
N LYS A 30 -6.62 -12.34 -5.36
CA LYS A 30 -6.51 -13.01 -6.67
C LYS A 30 -5.45 -12.34 -7.56
N MET A 31 -5.46 -11.00 -7.64
CA MET A 31 -4.48 -10.26 -8.45
C MET A 31 -3.03 -10.41 -7.95
N LEU A 32 -2.84 -10.46 -6.63
CA LEU A 32 -1.52 -10.64 -6.01
C LEU A 32 -1.12 -12.12 -5.87
N ASN A 33 -1.94 -13.05 -6.34
CA ASN A 33 -1.79 -14.50 -6.16
C ASN A 33 -1.40 -14.89 -4.73
N CYS A 34 -2.14 -14.38 -3.74
CA CYS A 34 -1.85 -14.62 -2.33
C CYS A 34 -3.14 -14.85 -1.53
N SER A 35 -3.02 -15.35 -0.30
CA SER A 35 -4.19 -15.63 0.53
C SER A 35 -4.86 -14.36 1.06
N ARG A 36 -6.17 -14.39 1.27
CA ARG A 36 -6.92 -13.28 1.91
C ARG A 36 -6.38 -12.95 3.30
N ALA A 37 -5.97 -13.96 4.07
CA ALA A 37 -5.35 -13.79 5.37
C ALA A 37 -4.02 -13.02 5.28
N TYR A 38 -3.24 -13.25 4.23
CA TYR A 38 -2.00 -12.50 3.98
C TYR A 38 -2.29 -11.03 3.65
N ILE A 39 -3.27 -10.74 2.78
CA ILE A 39 -3.73 -9.36 2.53
C ILE A 39 -4.17 -8.67 3.83
N GLN A 40 -4.89 -9.38 4.70
CA GLN A 40 -5.31 -8.83 5.98
C GLN A 40 -4.12 -8.55 6.92
N LYS A 41 -3.10 -9.41 6.92
CA LYS A 41 -1.84 -9.16 7.66
C LYS A 41 -1.12 -7.91 7.14
N LEU A 42 -1.03 -7.74 5.83
CA LEU A 42 -0.45 -6.55 5.20
C LEU A 42 -1.25 -5.29 5.53
N ALA A 43 -2.58 -5.35 5.47
CA ALA A 43 -3.45 -4.24 5.83
C ALA A 43 -3.28 -3.82 7.30
N LYS A 44 -3.09 -4.77 8.23
CA LYS A 44 -2.78 -4.47 9.64
C LYS A 44 -1.44 -3.75 9.79
N ILE A 45 -0.44 -4.07 8.98
CA ILE A 45 0.85 -3.36 8.96
C ILE A 45 0.66 -1.95 8.35
N ALA A 46 -0.05 -1.85 7.22
CA ALA A 46 -0.35 -0.57 6.57
C ALA A 46 -1.16 0.37 7.47
N PHE A 47 -1.94 -0.16 8.42
CA PHE A 47 -2.72 0.62 9.38
C PHE A 47 -1.86 1.53 10.29
N ILE A 48 -0.54 1.39 10.32
CA ILE A 48 0.33 2.35 11.01
C ILE A 48 0.41 3.71 10.28
N LEU A 49 0.00 3.76 9.02
CA LEU A 49 -0.03 4.96 8.19
C LEU A 49 -1.28 5.79 8.52
N PRO A 50 -1.13 7.09 8.84
CA PRO A 50 -2.25 7.94 9.19
C PRO A 50 -3.25 8.09 8.04
N ASP A 51 -2.77 8.25 6.81
CA ASP A 51 -3.67 8.42 5.66
C ASP A 51 -4.41 7.12 5.32
N TYR A 52 -3.80 5.95 5.58
CA TYR A 52 -4.46 4.66 5.39
C TYR A 52 -5.62 4.50 6.36
N LYS A 53 -5.43 4.93 7.61
CA LYS A 53 -6.48 4.98 8.64
C LYS A 53 -7.60 5.95 8.28
N LYS A 54 -7.29 7.10 7.68
CA LYS A 54 -8.33 8.07 7.28
C LYS A 54 -9.25 7.52 6.20
N GLU A 55 -8.70 6.81 5.22
CA GLU A 55 -9.50 6.19 4.15
C GLU A 55 -10.14 4.86 4.57
N CYS A 56 -9.70 4.26 5.67
CA CYS A 56 -10.32 3.06 6.24
C CYS A 56 -11.22 3.47 7.40
N PRO A 57 -12.55 3.62 7.21
CA PRO A 57 -13.44 3.91 8.33
C PRO A 57 -13.26 2.81 9.37
N GLN A 58 -12.99 3.24 10.60
CA GLN A 58 -12.83 2.32 11.71
C GLN A 58 -14.18 1.67 11.99
N MET A 59 -14.18 0.37 12.26
CA MET A 59 -15.33 -0.23 12.92
C MET A 59 -15.55 0.48 14.26
N SER A 60 -16.77 0.44 14.79
CA SER A 60 -17.12 1.11 16.07
C SER A 60 -16.25 0.66 17.26
N ASN A 61 -15.52 -0.46 17.12
CA ASN A 61 -14.53 -0.97 18.08
C ASN A 61 -13.08 -0.50 17.82
N GLY A 62 -12.85 0.47 16.93
CA GLY A 62 -11.52 0.95 16.54
C GLY A 62 -10.72 -0.01 15.64
N GLY A 63 -11.33 -1.13 15.23
CA GLY A 63 -10.74 -2.14 14.38
C GLY A 63 -10.75 -1.79 12.88
N LEU A 64 -9.99 -2.55 12.11
CA LEU A 64 -9.95 -2.44 10.65
C LEU A 64 -11.23 -3.04 10.05
N ASP A 65 -12.03 -2.21 9.37
CA ASP A 65 -13.22 -2.68 8.66
C ASP A 65 -12.83 -3.53 7.45
N THR A 66 -13.07 -4.84 7.54
CA THR A 66 -12.75 -5.82 6.50
C THR A 66 -13.82 -5.95 5.42
N THR A 67 -14.99 -5.33 5.60
CA THR A 67 -16.15 -5.49 4.72
C THR A 67 -16.13 -4.51 3.56
N ARG A 68 -15.59 -3.31 3.76
CA ARG A 68 -15.51 -2.28 2.71
C ARG A 68 -14.46 -2.59 1.65
N PRO A 69 -14.71 -2.16 0.40
CA PRO A 69 -13.71 -2.21 -0.66
C PRO A 69 -12.52 -1.32 -0.31
N LEU A 70 -11.34 -1.74 -0.74
CA LEU A 70 -10.10 -0.99 -0.63
C LEU A 70 -10.09 0.14 -1.67
N THR A 71 -9.65 1.32 -1.25
CA THR A 71 -9.39 2.44 -2.15
C THR A 71 -8.12 2.22 -2.98
N PRO A 72 -7.95 2.91 -4.12
CA PRO A 72 -6.71 2.98 -4.87
C PRO A 72 -5.45 3.14 -4.01
N TYR A 73 -5.49 4.09 -3.07
CA TYR A 73 -4.37 4.36 -2.20
C TYR A 73 -4.12 3.21 -1.20
N GLN A 74 -5.18 2.60 -0.66
CA GLN A 74 -5.03 1.43 0.22
C GLN A 74 -4.42 0.24 -0.51
N VAL A 75 -4.83 -0.01 -1.76
CA VAL A 75 -4.25 -1.06 -2.60
C VAL A 75 -2.77 -0.78 -2.85
N TRP A 76 -2.44 0.44 -3.25
CA TRP A 76 -1.07 0.88 -3.47
C TRP A 76 -0.21 0.72 -2.21
N ALA A 77 -0.70 1.19 -1.06
CA ALA A 77 -0.02 1.06 0.22
C ALA A 77 0.20 -0.42 0.60
N ILE A 78 -0.81 -1.28 0.45
CA ILE A 78 -0.69 -2.73 0.70
C ILE A 78 0.38 -3.34 -0.21
N SER A 79 0.43 -2.95 -1.48
CA SER A 79 1.43 -3.46 -2.43
C SER A 79 2.85 -3.07 -2.03
N ARG A 80 3.05 -1.83 -1.57
CA ARG A 80 4.35 -1.36 -1.04
C ARG A 80 4.76 -2.12 0.21
N VAL A 81 3.81 -2.32 1.14
CA VAL A 81 4.05 -3.10 2.35
C VAL A 81 4.39 -4.55 2.02
N ARG A 82 3.76 -5.15 1.01
CA ARG A 82 4.12 -6.49 0.51
C ARG A 82 5.56 -6.53 0.01
N ASN A 83 5.99 -5.54 -0.76
CA ASN A 83 7.35 -5.50 -1.30
C ASN A 83 8.39 -5.37 -0.18
N LEU A 84 8.12 -4.54 0.84
CA LEU A 84 8.96 -4.48 2.03
C LEU A 84 8.96 -5.80 2.83
N MET A 85 7.80 -6.44 2.99
CA MET A 85 7.70 -7.74 3.66
C MET A 85 8.47 -8.82 2.91
N ALA A 86 8.50 -8.79 1.58
CA ALA A 86 9.27 -9.71 0.76
C ALA A 86 10.79 -9.43 0.86
N TYR A 87 11.18 -8.17 1.00
CA TYR A 87 12.59 -7.78 1.14
C TYR A 87 13.15 -8.08 2.53
N TYR A 88 12.44 -7.70 3.59
CA TYR A 88 12.92 -7.84 4.97
C TYR A 88 12.55 -9.18 5.62
N CYS A 89 11.57 -9.91 5.08
CA CYS A 89 11.00 -11.13 5.66
C CYS A 89 10.55 -11.01 7.13
N ASN A 90 10.39 -9.77 7.63
CA ASN A 90 10.14 -9.48 9.04
C ASN A 90 9.16 -8.30 9.18
N ALA A 91 8.08 -8.53 9.94
CA ALA A 91 7.02 -7.56 10.12
C ALA A 91 7.44 -6.34 10.95
N GLU A 92 8.27 -6.52 11.98
CA GLU A 92 8.76 -5.41 12.81
C GLU A 92 9.76 -4.55 12.04
N MET A 93 10.68 -5.16 11.30
CA MET A 93 11.59 -4.43 10.41
C MET A 93 10.84 -3.66 9.33
N THR A 94 9.79 -4.28 8.77
CA THR A 94 8.92 -3.60 7.79
C THR A 94 8.22 -2.40 8.42
N LYS A 95 7.61 -2.55 9.60
CA LYS A 95 6.98 -1.43 10.33
C LYS A 95 7.99 -0.33 10.66
N GLN A 96 9.20 -0.68 11.08
CA GLN A 96 10.27 0.27 11.38
C GLN A 96 10.70 1.02 10.12
N CYS A 97 10.87 0.32 9.01
CA CYS A 97 11.21 0.94 7.72
C CYS A 97 10.12 1.92 7.26
N ILE A 98 8.84 1.54 7.37
CA ILE A 98 7.71 2.42 7.05
C ILE A 98 7.71 3.65 7.97
N ARG A 99 8.00 3.49 9.27
CA ARG A 99 8.07 4.61 10.22
C ARG A 99 9.20 5.58 9.87
N ASN A 100 10.37 5.06 9.52
CA ASN A 100 11.54 5.87 9.15
C ASN A 100 11.36 6.56 7.80
N ASN A 101 10.55 6.00 6.90
CA ASN A 101 10.33 6.51 5.55
C ASN A 101 8.87 6.87 5.28
N ARG A 102 8.14 7.37 6.30
CA ARG A 102 6.71 7.72 6.19
C ARG A 102 6.35 8.55 4.96
N PRO A 103 7.14 9.56 4.53
CA PRO A 103 6.82 10.34 3.34
C PRO A 103 6.65 9.48 2.07
N LEU A 104 7.40 8.38 1.94
CA LEU A 104 7.29 7.45 0.80
C LEU A 104 5.95 6.70 0.76
N PHE A 105 5.22 6.65 1.87
CA PHE A 105 3.93 5.97 1.97
C PHE A 105 2.77 6.96 2.11
N SER A 106 3.04 8.27 2.03
CA SER A 106 2.02 9.30 2.18
C SER A 106 1.02 9.28 1.02
N LYS A 107 -0.20 9.72 1.30
CA LYS A 107 -1.20 9.94 0.26
C LYS A 107 -0.73 10.93 -0.80
N GLN A 108 -0.03 11.99 -0.39
CA GLN A 108 0.56 12.98 -1.30
C GLN A 108 1.52 12.33 -2.31
N ARG A 109 2.38 11.39 -1.88
CA ARG A 109 3.29 10.68 -2.80
C ARG A 109 2.51 9.81 -3.78
N PHE A 110 1.44 9.15 -3.32
CA PHE A 110 0.55 8.40 -4.21
C PHE A 110 -0.11 9.32 -5.25
N ASP A 111 -0.65 10.46 -4.84
CA ASP A 111 -1.32 11.40 -5.75
C ASP A 111 -0.34 11.94 -6.81
N GLN A 112 0.90 12.28 -6.42
CA GLN A 112 1.95 12.69 -7.36
C GLN A 112 2.23 11.61 -8.41
N ILE A 113 2.36 10.35 -7.99
CA ILE A 113 2.62 9.24 -8.92
C ILE A 113 1.40 9.00 -9.81
N MET A 114 0.19 9.08 -9.28
CA MET A 114 -1.06 8.93 -10.05
C MET A 114 -1.22 10.01 -11.11
N THR A 115 -0.88 11.27 -10.80
CA THR A 115 -0.90 12.36 -11.79
C THR A 115 0.00 12.02 -12.96
N VAL A 116 1.26 11.64 -12.69
CA VAL A 116 2.21 11.24 -13.75
C VAL A 116 1.72 10.01 -14.51
N PHE A 117 1.21 8.99 -13.81
CA PHE A 117 0.70 7.77 -14.43
C PHE A 117 -0.50 8.04 -15.37
N ASN A 118 -1.38 8.97 -14.98
CA ASN A 118 -2.53 9.36 -15.78
C ASN A 118 -2.15 10.26 -16.97
N GLU A 119 -1.13 11.12 -16.82
CA GLU A 119 -0.60 11.94 -17.92
C GLU A 119 0.07 11.09 -19.01
N VAL A 120 0.65 9.94 -18.65
CA VAL A 120 1.31 9.02 -19.59
C VAL A 120 0.33 8.08 -20.30
N LYS A 121 -0.94 7.96 -19.86
CA LYS A 121 -1.97 7.33 -20.68
C LYS A 121 -2.40 8.33 -21.77
N PRO A 122 -2.01 8.15 -23.05
CA PRO A 122 -2.64 8.92 -24.10
C PRO A 122 -4.13 8.65 -24.01
N GLN A 123 -4.92 9.72 -24.01
CA GLN A 123 -6.36 9.69 -24.25
C GLN A 123 -6.57 8.86 -25.52
N SER A 124 -6.85 7.56 -25.35
CA SER A 124 -7.35 6.73 -26.43
C SER A 124 -8.82 7.15 -26.55
N ALA A 125 -9.01 8.14 -27.42
CA ALA A 125 -10.28 8.57 -27.97
C ALA A 125 -11.02 7.41 -28.64
#